data_AF-A0A8J2KZT7-F1
#
_entry.id   AF-A0A8J2KZT7-F1
#
_cell.length_a   1.000
_cell.length_b   1.000
_cell.length_c   1.000
_cell.angle_alpha   90.00
_cell.angle_beta   90.00
_cell.angle_gamma   90.00
#
_symmetry.space_group_name_H-M   'P 1'
#
loop_
_entity.id
_entity.type
_entity.pdbx_description
1 polymer ?
#
loop_
_entity_poly.entity_id
_entity_poly.type
_entity_poly.pdbx_seq_one_letter_code
_entity_poly.pdbx_strand_id
1 'polypeptide(L)'
;MVLTLYTDPLSQPARAVTTFLKVTKIEYVEEIVGLLSGDLKTPEFAKINRFQMLPALVHDDFHLAESVAIFLYLIQTHPVADHWLPKETR
;
A
#
# COMPACT_ATOMS: atom_id res chain seq x y z
N MET A 1 -6.95 -5.90 13.34
CA MET A 1 -6.17 -4.79 12.77
C MET A 1 -4.85 -5.35 12.26
N VAL A 2 -4.94 -6.15 11.20
CA VAL A 2 -3.79 -6.61 10.42
C VAL A 2 -3.73 -5.75 9.17
N LEU A 3 -2.59 -5.09 8.99
CA LEU A 3 -2.28 -4.28 7.82
C LEU A 3 -1.45 -5.12 6.85
N THR A 4 -2.00 -5.45 5.68
CA THR A 4 -1.33 -6.23 4.64
C THR A 4 -1.07 -5.35 3.44
N LEU A 5 0.18 -5.33 2.98
CA LEU A 5 0.58 -4.66 1.74
C LEU A 5 0.92 -5.71 0.68
N TYR A 6 0.16 -5.72 -0.41
CA TYR A 6 0.51 -6.44 -1.62
C TYR A 6 1.46 -5.58 -2.46
N THR A 7 2.65 -6.10 -2.74
CA THR A 7 3.73 -5.35 -3.37
C THR A 7 4.59 -6.22 -4.29
N ASP A 8 5.40 -5.56 -5.11
CA ASP A 8 6.49 -6.18 -5.88
C ASP A 8 7.62 -5.15 -5.96
N PRO A 9 8.87 -5.49 -5.61
CA PRO A 9 10.01 -4.58 -5.73
C PRO A 9 10.23 -4.03 -7.14
N LEU A 10 9.70 -4.61 -8.21
CA LEU A 10 9.75 -4.07 -9.57
C LEU A 10 8.79 -2.88 -9.77
N SER A 11 7.68 -2.82 -9.02
CA SER A 11 6.71 -1.74 -9.11
C SER A 11 7.19 -0.49 -8.36
N GLN A 12 7.44 0.60 -9.10
CA GLN A 12 7.85 1.89 -8.53
C GLN A 12 6.87 2.42 -7.45
N PRO A 13 5.56 2.52 -7.69
CA PRO A 13 4.64 3.00 -6.66
C PRO A 13 4.56 2.05 -5.45
N ALA A 14 4.73 0.74 -5.65
CA ALA A 14 4.70 -0.22 -4.56
C ALA A 14 5.96 -0.11 -3.69
N ARG A 15 7.15 0.05 -4.29
CA ARG A 15 8.39 0.37 -3.57
C ARG A 15 8.25 1.64 -2.72
N ALA A 16 7.58 2.66 -3.21
CA ALA A 16 7.40 3.92 -2.47
C ALA A 16 6.61 3.68 -1.17
N VAL A 17 5.50 2.93 -1.24
CA VAL A 17 4.70 2.59 -0.06
C VAL A 17 5.47 1.67 0.90
N THR A 18 6.12 0.63 0.39
CA THR A 18 6.98 -0.26 1.19
C THR A 18 8.07 0.53 1.93
N THR A 19 8.70 1.49 1.26
CA THR A 19 9.76 2.32 1.88
C THR A 19 9.20 3.20 2.99
N PHE A 20 8.04 3.81 2.75
CA PHE A 20 7.36 4.64 3.75
C PHE A 20 7.00 3.84 5.00
N LEU A 21 6.42 2.65 4.86
CA LEU A 21 6.11 1.77 5.99
C LEU A 21 7.37 1.40 6.79
N LYS A 22 8.47 1.06 6.09
CA LYS A 22 9.76 0.75 6.73
C LYS A 22 10.37 1.93 7.49
N VAL A 23 10.31 3.14 6.91
CA VAL A 23 10.85 4.36 7.55
C VAL A 23 10.01 4.80 8.74
N THR A 24 8.69 4.70 8.64
CA THR A 24 7.76 5.06 9.71
C THR A 24 7.62 3.98 10.78
N LYS A 25 8.15 2.78 10.53
CA LYS A 25 8.07 1.60 11.41
C LYS A 25 6.64 1.19 11.73
N ILE A 26 5.71 1.45 10.80
CA ILE A 26 4.36 0.88 10.88
C ILE A 26 4.50 -0.63 10.66
N GLU A 27 3.94 -1.44 11.56
CA GLU A 27 3.93 -2.89 11.41
C GLU A 27 2.94 -3.31 10.32
N TYR A 28 3.39 -4.18 9.42
CA TYR A 28 2.57 -4.66 8.31
C TYR A 28 3.04 -6.07 7.88
N VAL A 29 2.13 -6.80 7.25
CA VAL A 29 2.42 -8.04 6.54
C VAL A 29 2.72 -7.70 5.09
N GLU A 30 3.88 -8.14 4.59
CA GLU A 30 4.28 -7.95 3.20
C GLU A 30 3.93 -9.19 2.38
N GLU A 31 3.08 -9.02 1.37
CA GLU A 31 2.70 -10.06 0.41
C GLU A 31 3.28 -9.74 -0.96
N ILE A 32 4.19 -10.60 -1.45
CA ILE A 32 4.81 -10.41 -2.77
C ILE A 32 3.91 -11.00 -3.84
N VAL A 33 3.44 -10.15 -4.76
CA VAL A 33 2.61 -10.55 -5.90
C VAL A 33 3.40 -10.29 -7.18
N GLY A 34 3.76 -11.35 -7.91
CA GLY A 34 4.67 -11.20 -9.03
C GLY A 34 4.07 -10.36 -10.16
N LEU A 35 4.72 -9.24 -10.46
CA LEU A 35 4.31 -8.31 -11.51
C LEU A 35 4.46 -8.96 -12.91
N LEU A 36 5.47 -9.81 -13.09
CA LEU A 36 5.81 -10.46 -14.36
C LEU A 36 5.24 -11.89 -14.51
N SER A 37 4.79 -12.51 -13.41
CA SER A 37 4.23 -13.88 -13.40
C SER A 37 2.76 -13.92 -13.81
N GLY A 38 2.09 -12.77 -13.90
CA GLY A 38 0.66 -12.68 -14.23
C GLY A 38 -0.27 -12.79 -13.02
N ASP A 39 0.27 -12.87 -11.79
CA ASP A 39 -0.50 -13.06 -10.56
C ASP A 39 -1.54 -11.95 -10.32
N LEU A 40 -1.30 -10.75 -10.84
CA LEU A 40 -2.24 -9.62 -10.78
C LEU A 40 -3.53 -9.85 -11.55
N LYS A 41 -3.51 -10.71 -12.58
CA LYS A 41 -4.66 -10.96 -13.47
C LYS A 41 -5.57 -12.09 -12.97
N THR A 42 -5.30 -12.62 -11.79
CA THR A 42 -6.12 -13.67 -11.17
C THR A 42 -7.45 -13.11 -10.65
N PRO A 43 -8.54 -13.91 -10.65
CA PRO A 43 -9.79 -13.56 -9.98
C PRO A 43 -9.61 -13.31 -8.48
N GLU A 44 -8.67 -13.99 -7.84
CA GLU A 44 -8.31 -13.85 -6.44
C GLU A 44 -7.75 -12.45 -6.17
N PHE A 45 -6.79 -11.99 -6.98
CA PHE A 45 -6.24 -10.65 -6.84
C PHE A 45 -7.24 -9.56 -7.21
N ALA A 46 -8.15 -9.82 -8.16
CA ALA A 46 -9.22 -8.87 -8.50
C ALA A 46 -10.17 -8.57 -7.32
N LYS A 47 -10.31 -9.51 -6.37
CA LYS A 47 -11.04 -9.28 -5.10
C LYS A 47 -10.27 -8.38 -4.14
N ILE A 48 -8.94 -8.42 -4.18
CA ILE A 48 -8.07 -7.56 -3.38
C ILE A 48 -8.06 -6.14 -3.95
N ASN A 49 -7.74 -6.01 -5.24
CA ASN A 49 -7.75 -4.76 -5.97
C ASN A 49 -8.38 -4.97 -7.34
N ARG A 50 -9.59 -4.41 -7.53
CA ARG A 50 -10.34 -4.46 -8.80
C ARG A 50 -9.57 -3.94 -10.01
N PHE A 51 -8.60 -3.05 -9.80
CA PHE A 51 -7.76 -2.52 -10.88
C PHE A 51 -6.63 -3.46 -11.28
N GLN A 52 -6.38 -4.50 -10.50
CA GLN A 52 -5.33 -5.49 -10.77
C GLN A 52 -3.95 -4.84 -10.93
N MET A 53 -3.65 -3.90 -10.03
CA MET A 53 -2.39 -3.13 -9.98
C MET A 53 -1.80 -3.16 -8.57
N LEU A 54 -0.51 -2.82 -8.48
CA LEU A 54 0.22 -2.66 -7.23
C LEU A 54 0.60 -1.19 -7.00
N PRO A 55 0.69 -0.72 -5.74
CA PRO A 55 0.41 -1.46 -4.51
C PRO A 55 -1.10 -1.62 -4.26
N ALA A 56 -1.46 -2.60 -3.44
CA ALA A 56 -2.78 -2.72 -2.84
C ALA A 56 -2.64 -2.92 -1.33
N LEU A 57 -3.45 -2.20 -0.56
CA LEU A 57 -3.47 -2.27 0.91
C LEU A 57 -4.78 -2.93 1.36
N VAL A 58 -4.66 -3.86 2.30
CA VAL A 58 -5.80 -4.41 3.03
C VAL A 58 -5.57 -4.16 4.51
N HIS A 59 -6.52 -3.47 5.15
CA HIS A 59 -6.52 -3.27 6.60
C HIS A 59 -7.79 -3.90 7.17
N ASP A 60 -7.66 -5.11 7.71
CA ASP A 60 -8.79 -6.00 8.01
C ASP A 60 -9.68 -6.21 6.77
N ASP A 61 -10.94 -5.73 6.78
CA ASP A 61 -11.89 -5.85 5.66
C ASP A 61 -11.87 -4.62 4.71
N PHE A 62 -10.99 -3.65 4.95
CA PHE A 62 -10.90 -2.44 4.15
C PHE A 62 -9.84 -2.57 3.06
N HIS A 63 -10.27 -2.45 1.81
CA HIS A 63 -9.41 -2.55 0.62
C HIS A 63 -9.15 -1.17 0.04
N LEU A 64 -7.87 -0.87 -0.21
CA LEU A 64 -7.46 0.40 -0.77
C LEU A 64 -6.44 0.20 -1.89
N ALA A 65 -6.73 0.82 -3.04
CA ALA A 65 -5.85 0.92 -4.19
C ALA A 65 -5.28 2.35 -4.28
N GLU A 66 -4.34 2.55 -5.20
CA GLU A 66 -3.64 3.81 -5.46
C GLU A 66 -2.65 4.22 -4.36
N SER A 67 -1.37 4.31 -4.74
CA SER A 67 -0.27 4.61 -3.80
C SER A 67 -0.46 5.92 -3.03
N VAL A 68 -0.94 6.99 -3.68
CA VAL A 68 -1.19 8.28 -3.03
C VAL A 68 -2.31 8.18 -1.99
N ALA A 69 -3.40 7.48 -2.32
CA ALA A 69 -4.50 7.26 -1.38
C ALA A 69 -4.02 6.43 -0.19
N ILE A 70 -3.19 5.41 -0.42
CA ILE A 70 -2.55 4.60 0.62
C ILE A 70 -1.67 5.47 1.53
N PHE A 71 -0.84 6.38 1.00
CA PHE A 71 -0.06 7.29 1.84
C PHE A 71 -0.94 8.14 2.75
N LEU A 72 -1.95 8.80 2.18
CA LEU A 72 -2.87 9.65 2.95
C LEU A 72 -3.59 8.85 4.04
N TYR A 73 -4.05 7.65 3.69
CA TYR A 73 -4.69 6.74 4.65
C TYR A 73 -3.76 6.38 5.80
N LEU A 74 -2.52 5.95 5.51
CA LEU A 74 -1.55 5.58 6.54
C LEU A 74 -1.20 6.77 7.43
N ILE A 75 -1.02 7.96 6.86
CA ILE A 75 -0.73 9.19 7.60
C ILE A 75 -1.87 9.57 8.55
N GLN A 76 -3.12 9.38 8.13
CA GLN A 76 -4.30 9.72 8.94
C GLN A 76 -4.64 8.67 10.00
N THR A 77 -4.23 7.41 9.80
CA THR A 77 -4.60 6.28 10.67
C THR A 77 -3.51 5.86 11.64
N HIS A 78 -2.26 6.32 11.44
CA HIS A 78 -1.11 5.95 12.27
C HIS A 78 -0.39 7.20 12.80
N PRO A 79 0.26 7.11 13.97
CA PRO A 79 1.04 8.20 14.53
C PRO A 79 2.36 8.38 13.76
N VAL A 80 2.32 9.06 12.62
CA VAL A 80 3.49 9.45 11.83
C VAL A 80 3.77 10.96 11.96
N ALA A 81 4.99 11.38 11.64
CA ALA A 81 5.38 12.77 11.76
C ALA A 81 4.65 13.69 10.76
N ASP A 82 4.23 14.88 11.22
CA ASP A 82 3.45 15.86 10.43
C ASP A 82 4.16 16.33 9.13
N HIS A 83 5.49 16.18 9.02
CA HIS A 83 6.21 16.60 7.81
C HIS A 83 5.88 15.76 6.58
N TRP A 84 5.29 14.57 6.75
CA TRP A 84 4.85 13.72 5.64
C TRP A 84 3.63 14.30 4.90
N LEU A 85 2.78 15.05 5.60
CA LEU A 85 1.64 15.76 5.02
C LEU A 85 1.42 17.09 5.76
N PRO A 86 2.08 18.18 5.32
CA PRO A 86 1.85 19.50 5.89
C PRO A 86 0.38 19.92 5.77
N LYS A 87 -0.17 20.52 6.83
CA LYS A 87 -1.56 21.02 6.86
C LYS A 87 -1.78 22.22 5.95
N GLU A 88 -0.74 23.01 5.72
CA GLU A 88 -0.76 24.19 4.89
C GLU A 88 0.00 23.91 3.59
N THR A 89 -0.69 24.03 2.45
CA THR A 89 -0.06 24.17 1.13
C THR A 89 0.53 25.58 1.05
N ARG A 90 1.86 25.67 1.07
CA ARG A 90 2.61 26.92 0.96
C ARG A 90 2.12 27.85 -0.15
#